data_AF-A0A497E283-F1
#
_entry.id   AF-A0A497E283-F1
#
_cell.length_a   1.000
_cell.length_b   1.000
_cell.length_c   1.000
_cell.angle_alpha   90.00
_cell.angle_beta   90.00
_cell.angle_gamma   90.00
#
_symmetry.space_group_name_H-M   'P 1'
#
loop_
_entity.id
_entity.type
_entity.pdbx_description
1 polymer ?
#
loop_
_entity_poly.entity_id
_entity_poly.type
_entity_poly.pdbx_seq_one_letter_code
_entity_poly.pdbx_strand_id
1 'polypeptide(L)'
;MTPRERFLSTVGFNKPDLPFVIAMGGWSQTLERWKNEGWDGRPLEEVFGTDVILNAGVYTSQASFHYIYGPVPPFSRKIIKEDEDTRLVINEEGILMKEPKDYRDSSMPQFLKFPVRTREDFQKFRRERLQPNFHQRIPSDWRRKL
;
A
#
# COMPACT_ATOMS: atom_id res chain seq x y z
N MET A 1 -6.93 22.17 18.85
CA MET A 1 -6.17 22.19 17.58
C MET A 1 -6.95 21.46 16.50
N THR A 2 -6.87 21.91 15.25
CA THR A 2 -7.39 21.18 14.08
C THR A 2 -6.53 19.94 13.77
N PRO A 3 -7.02 18.94 13.02
CA PRO A 3 -6.21 17.78 12.63
C PRO A 3 -4.90 18.16 11.93
N ARG A 4 -4.92 19.20 11.08
CA ARG A 4 -3.73 19.74 10.41
C ARG A 4 -2.73 20.33 11.40
N GLU A 5 -3.20 21.09 12.39
CA GLU A 5 -2.35 21.66 13.44
C GLU A 5 -1.72 20.57 14.30
N ARG A 6 -2.47 19.53 14.67
CA ARG A 6 -1.94 18.38 15.41
C ARG A 6 -0.87 17.64 14.62
N PHE A 7 -1.10 17.39 13.34
CA PHE A 7 -0.12 16.76 12.45
C PHE A 7 1.19 17.57 12.42
N LEU A 8 1.11 18.89 12.12
CA LEU A 8 2.28 19.77 12.06
C LEU A 8 3.02 19.87 13.39
N SER A 9 2.28 19.96 14.50
CA SER A 9 2.85 19.97 15.85
C SER A 9 3.58 18.66 16.16
N THR A 10 2.98 17.52 15.81
CA THR A 10 3.55 16.17 16.03
C THR A 10 4.84 15.98 15.24
N VAL A 11 4.83 16.23 13.92
CA VAL A 11 6.05 16.06 13.07
C VAL A 11 7.11 17.12 13.34
N GLY A 12 6.72 18.26 13.92
CA GLY A 12 7.62 19.29 14.41
C GLY A 12 8.16 19.03 15.82
N PHE A 13 7.86 17.88 16.42
CA PHE A 13 8.28 17.49 17.79
C PHE A 13 7.85 18.48 18.88
N ASN A 14 6.71 19.14 18.68
CA ASN A 14 6.08 20.02 19.67
C ASN A 14 5.11 19.23 20.57
N LYS A 15 4.40 19.93 21.46
CA LYS A 15 3.40 19.34 22.37
C LYS A 15 1.97 19.66 21.89
N PRO A 16 1.34 18.82 21.05
CA PRO A 16 -0.05 19.01 20.64
C PRO A 16 -1.03 18.78 21.80
N ASP A 17 -2.28 19.19 21.63
CA ASP A 17 -3.37 18.91 22.59
C ASP A 17 -3.72 17.42 22.65
N LEU A 18 -3.67 16.74 21.51
CA LEU A 18 -3.75 15.29 21.35
C LEU A 18 -2.68 14.81 20.36
N PRO A 19 -2.09 13.62 20.57
CA PRO A 19 -1.19 13.05 19.58
C PRO A 19 -1.93 12.81 18.26
N PHE A 20 -1.27 13.10 17.13
CA PHE A 20 -1.80 12.70 15.83
C PHE A 20 -1.74 11.17 15.72
N VAL A 21 -2.90 10.53 15.58
CA VAL A 21 -3.02 9.07 15.49
C VAL A 21 -3.95 8.72 14.34
N ILE A 22 -3.57 7.74 13.53
CA ILE A 22 -4.44 7.17 12.51
C ILE A 22 -4.86 5.77 12.94
N ALA A 23 -6.14 5.42 12.74
CA ALA A 23 -6.58 4.04 12.88
C ALA A 23 -5.88 3.20 11.81
N MET A 24 -5.02 2.28 12.25
CA MET A 24 -4.45 1.28 11.35
C MET A 24 -5.58 0.35 10.92
N GLY A 25 -5.69 0.11 9.60
CA GLY A 25 -6.67 -0.82 9.05
C GLY A 25 -6.52 -2.25 9.60
N GLY A 26 -7.52 -3.09 9.35
CA GLY A 26 -7.43 -4.53 9.60
C GLY A 26 -7.00 -5.30 8.35
N TRP A 27 -6.41 -6.47 8.56
CA TRP A 27 -6.29 -7.48 7.50
C TRP A 27 -7.68 -7.86 6.99
N SER A 28 -7.81 -8.22 5.71
CA SER A 28 -9.11 -8.50 5.09
C SER A 28 -9.90 -9.57 5.85
N GLN A 29 -9.21 -10.60 6.37
CA GLN A 29 -9.81 -11.64 7.20
C GLN A 29 -10.40 -11.10 8.50
N THR A 30 -9.71 -10.17 9.18
CA THR A 30 -10.19 -9.53 10.40
C THR A 30 -11.40 -8.65 10.11
N LEU A 31 -11.37 -7.89 9.02
CA LEU A 31 -12.49 -7.04 8.62
C LEU A 31 -13.73 -7.87 8.25
N GLU A 32 -13.55 -8.99 7.57
CA GLU A 32 -14.62 -9.95 7.25
C GLU A 32 -15.21 -10.55 8.53
N ARG A 33 -14.35 -10.99 9.46
CA ARG A 33 -14.76 -11.51 10.76
C ARG A 33 -15.57 -10.47 11.56
N TRP A 34 -15.09 -9.24 11.68
CA TRP A 34 -15.79 -8.19 12.42
C TRP A 34 -17.17 -7.88 11.83
N LYS A 35 -17.31 -7.89 10.50
CA LYS A 35 -18.63 -7.74 9.86
C LYS A 35 -19.57 -8.87 10.23
N ASN A 36 -19.08 -10.12 10.26
CA ASN A 36 -19.87 -11.28 10.70
C ASN A 36 -20.19 -11.26 12.20
N GLU A 37 -19.37 -10.56 13.01
CA GLU A 37 -19.59 -10.36 14.45
C GLU A 37 -20.47 -9.12 14.77
N GLY A 38 -20.95 -8.39 13.75
CA GLY A 38 -21.91 -7.29 13.91
C GLY A 38 -21.36 -5.88 13.70
N TRP A 39 -20.13 -5.72 13.21
CA TRP A 39 -19.66 -4.42 12.75
C TRP A 39 -20.38 -4.00 11.46
N ASP A 40 -20.93 -2.79 11.45
CA ASP A 40 -21.67 -2.17 10.35
C ASP A 40 -20.79 -1.71 9.18
N GLY A 41 -19.46 -1.83 9.31
CA GLY A 41 -18.50 -1.42 8.28
C GLY A 41 -18.24 0.08 8.21
N ARG A 42 -18.70 0.86 9.20
CA ARG A 42 -18.34 2.28 9.29
C ARG A 42 -16.82 2.47 9.47
N PRO A 43 -16.21 3.57 9.00
CA PRO A 43 -14.76 3.75 9.03
C PRO A 43 -14.15 3.59 10.43
N LEU A 44 -12.99 2.95 10.53
CA LEU A 44 -12.35 2.67 11.83
C LEU A 44 -11.95 3.96 12.56
N GLU A 45 -11.61 5.02 11.81
CA GLU A 45 -11.37 6.35 12.34
C GLU A 45 -12.58 6.94 13.07
N GLU A 46 -13.80 6.61 12.63
CA GLU A 46 -15.05 7.02 13.30
C GLU A 46 -15.26 6.19 14.57
N VAL A 47 -15.00 4.88 14.49
CA VAL A 47 -15.14 3.96 15.64
C VAL A 47 -14.18 4.34 16.77
N PHE A 48 -12.92 4.65 16.44
CA PHE A 48 -11.86 4.91 17.41
C PHE A 48 -11.60 6.40 17.67
N GLY A 49 -12.27 7.31 16.93
CA GLY A 49 -12.09 8.75 17.08
C GLY A 49 -10.68 9.23 16.71
N THR A 50 -10.06 8.65 15.69
CA THR A 50 -8.69 8.98 15.26
C THR A 50 -8.65 10.02 14.15
N ASP A 51 -7.49 10.59 13.88
CA ASP A 51 -7.28 11.47 12.73
C ASP A 51 -7.36 10.70 11.40
N VAL A 52 -7.61 11.44 10.31
CA VAL A 52 -7.77 10.91 8.95
C VAL A 52 -6.67 11.44 8.05
N ILE A 53 -6.09 10.56 7.23
CA ILE A 53 -5.25 10.94 6.09
C ILE A 53 -6.03 10.65 4.82
N LEU A 54 -6.41 11.71 4.10
CA LEU A 54 -7.00 11.57 2.77
C LEU A 54 -5.95 11.04 1.81
N ASN A 55 -6.22 9.87 1.21
CA ASN A 55 -5.41 9.35 0.13
C ASN A 55 -5.77 10.07 -1.18
N ALA A 56 -5.38 11.35 -1.29
CA ALA A 56 -5.59 12.20 -2.46
C ALA A 56 -4.74 11.81 -3.69
N GLY A 57 -4.05 10.66 -3.60
CA GLY A 57 -3.47 9.92 -4.72
C GLY A 57 -2.72 10.76 -5.74
N VAL A 58 -1.42 10.99 -5.51
CA VAL A 58 -0.43 11.15 -6.60
C VAL A 58 -0.04 9.76 -7.13
N TYR A 59 -0.79 8.69 -6.79
CA TYR A 59 -0.40 7.29 -6.99
C TYR A 59 -1.61 6.37 -7.31
N THR A 60 -1.42 5.41 -8.21
CA THR A 60 -2.47 4.54 -8.79
C THR A 60 -3.16 3.64 -7.77
N SER A 61 -4.49 3.71 -7.71
CA SER A 61 -5.37 3.16 -6.66
C SER A 61 -5.61 1.65 -6.69
N GLN A 62 -4.73 0.83 -7.28
CA GLN A 62 -5.03 -0.59 -7.51
C GLN A 62 -4.21 -1.58 -6.69
N ALA A 63 -3.30 -1.14 -5.84
CA ALA A 63 -2.50 -2.10 -5.10
C ALA A 63 -2.17 -1.58 -3.70
N SER A 64 -2.09 -2.52 -2.77
CA SER A 64 -1.89 -2.41 -1.32
C SER A 64 -0.86 -1.34 -0.92
N PHE A 65 -0.83 -0.93 0.35
CA PHE A 65 0.13 0.03 0.92
C PHE A 65 1.59 -0.05 0.39
N HIS A 66 2.04 -1.24 -0.03
CA HIS A 66 3.33 -1.51 -0.67
C HIS A 66 3.58 -0.85 -2.04
N TYR A 67 2.54 -0.53 -2.82
CA TYR A 67 2.71 -0.11 -4.23
C TYR A 67 2.69 1.41 -4.45
N ILE A 68 2.55 2.19 -3.38
CA ILE A 68 2.51 3.66 -3.43
C ILE A 68 3.82 4.23 -4.00
N TYR A 69 4.93 3.47 -3.95
CA TYR A 69 6.27 3.89 -4.41
C TYR A 69 6.91 2.95 -5.45
N GLY A 70 6.10 2.12 -6.11
CA GLY A 70 6.58 1.09 -7.03
C GLY A 70 7.17 1.60 -8.36
N PRO A 71 7.73 0.69 -9.18
CA PRO A 71 8.23 1.01 -10.52
C PRO A 71 7.14 1.54 -11.45
N VAL A 72 7.48 2.53 -12.27
CA VAL A 72 6.58 3.11 -13.29
C VAL A 72 7.28 3.15 -14.65
N PRO A 73 6.86 2.34 -15.64
CA PRO A 73 5.69 1.45 -15.58
C PRO A 73 5.89 0.27 -14.61
N PRO A 74 4.81 -0.30 -14.06
CA PRO A 74 4.90 -1.54 -13.28
C PRO A 74 5.34 -2.72 -14.17
N PHE A 75 5.79 -3.80 -13.54
CA PHE A 75 5.92 -5.09 -14.22
C PHE A 75 4.53 -5.69 -14.42
N SER A 76 4.36 -6.49 -15.48
CA SER A 76 3.14 -7.28 -15.62
C SER A 76 3.16 -8.41 -14.60
N ARG A 77 2.11 -8.50 -13.79
CA ARG A 77 1.90 -9.64 -12.90
C ARG A 77 1.84 -10.93 -13.71
N LYS A 78 2.57 -11.97 -13.27
CA LYS A 78 2.57 -13.29 -13.93
C LYS A 78 2.54 -14.42 -12.92
N ILE A 79 1.62 -15.36 -13.09
CA ILE A 79 1.60 -16.63 -12.34
C ILE A 79 2.49 -17.62 -13.06
N ILE A 80 3.52 -18.13 -12.37
CA ILE A 80 4.49 -19.09 -12.90
C ILE A 80 4.06 -20.53 -12.60
N LYS A 81 3.54 -20.76 -11.39
CA LYS A 81 3.04 -22.05 -10.92
C LYS A 81 1.99 -21.81 -9.84
N GLU A 82 1.01 -22.68 -9.74
CA GLU A 82 0.12 -22.76 -8.58
C GLU A 82 -0.04 -24.21 -8.13
N ASP A 83 -0.19 -24.40 -6.81
CA ASP A 83 -0.61 -25.65 -6.18
C ASP A 83 -1.96 -25.44 -5.49
N GLU A 84 -2.40 -26.27 -4.55
CA GLU A 84 -3.70 -26.12 -3.90
C GLU A 84 -3.78 -24.80 -3.11
N ASP A 85 -2.74 -24.49 -2.33
CA ASP A 85 -2.76 -23.41 -1.32
C ASP A 85 -2.03 -22.14 -1.76
N THR A 86 -1.12 -22.22 -2.74
CA THR A 86 -0.17 -21.15 -3.03
C THR A 86 0.07 -20.91 -4.51
N ARG A 87 0.61 -19.72 -4.81
CA ARG A 87 1.01 -19.29 -6.15
C ARG A 87 2.43 -18.76 -6.14
N LEU A 88 3.22 -19.19 -7.11
CA LEU A 88 4.49 -18.59 -7.47
C LEU A 88 4.23 -17.49 -8.49
N VAL A 89 4.46 -16.24 -8.12
CA VAL A 89 4.11 -15.07 -8.94
C VAL A 89 5.30 -14.14 -9.13
N ILE A 90 5.35 -13.48 -10.28
CA ILE A 90 6.09 -12.21 -10.44
C ILE A 90 5.08 -11.10 -10.20
N ASN A 91 5.30 -10.28 -9.18
CA ASN A 91 4.42 -9.16 -8.86
C ASN A 91 4.69 -7.93 -9.75
N GLU A 92 3.95 -6.86 -9.49
CA GLU A 92 3.98 -5.61 -10.23
C GLU A 92 5.27 -4.80 -9.97
N GLU A 93 6.06 -5.20 -8.96
CA GLU A 93 7.41 -4.71 -8.69
C GLU A 93 8.50 -5.52 -9.41
N GLY A 94 8.13 -6.64 -10.05
CA GLY A 94 9.06 -7.56 -10.71
C GLY A 94 9.69 -8.59 -9.76
N ILE A 95 9.18 -8.71 -8.53
CA ILE A 95 9.67 -9.63 -7.51
C ILE A 95 9.01 -10.99 -7.73
N LEU A 96 9.83 -12.04 -7.82
CA LEU A 96 9.37 -13.42 -7.76
C LEU A 96 9.10 -13.77 -6.30
N MET A 97 7.86 -14.13 -5.99
CA MET A 97 7.43 -14.45 -4.63
C MET A 97 6.40 -15.59 -4.62
N LYS A 98 6.31 -16.28 -3.50
CA LYS A 98 5.28 -17.28 -3.22
C LYS A 98 4.24 -16.66 -2.29
N GLU A 99 3.00 -16.58 -2.74
CA GLU A 99 1.87 -16.04 -1.98
C GLU A 99 0.81 -17.13 -1.73
N PRO A 100 0.07 -17.07 -0.60
CA PRO A 100 -1.10 -17.91 -0.42
C PRO A 100 -2.21 -17.50 -1.40
N LYS A 101 -3.07 -18.43 -1.82
CA LYS A 101 -4.22 -18.13 -2.67
C LYS A 101 -5.28 -17.34 -1.92
N ASP A 102 -5.57 -17.79 -0.71
CA ASP A 102 -6.55 -17.17 0.19
C ASP A 102 -5.85 -16.22 1.14
N TYR A 103 -6.53 -15.12 1.48
CA TYR A 103 -6.05 -14.10 2.41
C TYR A 103 -4.59 -13.69 2.12
N ARG A 104 -4.32 -13.21 0.89
CA ARG A 104 -3.00 -12.73 0.44
C ARG A 104 -2.38 -11.67 1.36
N ASP A 105 -3.23 -10.98 2.10
CA ASP A 105 -2.91 -10.03 3.15
C ASP A 105 -3.18 -10.64 4.53
N SER A 106 -2.78 -11.89 4.80
CA SER A 106 -2.77 -12.42 6.17
C SER A 106 -1.35 -12.59 6.69
N SER A 107 -0.38 -12.61 5.78
CA SER A 107 1.03 -12.79 6.08
C SER A 107 1.89 -12.21 4.96
N MET A 108 3.16 -11.97 5.26
CA MET A 108 4.11 -11.55 4.25
C MET A 108 4.43 -12.73 3.31
N PRO A 109 4.39 -12.55 1.98
CA PRO A 109 4.75 -13.61 1.05
C PRO A 109 6.22 -14.01 1.20
N GLN A 110 6.56 -15.21 0.74
CA GLN A 110 7.95 -15.63 0.68
C GLN A 110 8.61 -15.01 -0.56
N PHE A 111 9.54 -14.08 -0.35
CA PHE A 111 10.33 -13.51 -1.43
C PHE A 111 11.40 -14.47 -1.91
N LEU A 112 11.44 -14.76 -3.21
CA LEU A 112 12.36 -15.73 -3.81
C LEU A 112 13.45 -15.05 -4.65
N LYS A 113 13.09 -14.01 -5.40
CA LYS A 113 14.05 -13.28 -6.24
C LYS A 113 13.60 -11.85 -6.51
N PHE A 114 14.48 -10.90 -6.24
CA PHE A 114 14.28 -9.49 -6.59
C PHE A 114 14.79 -9.18 -8.00
N PRO A 115 14.20 -8.18 -8.68
CA PRO A 115 14.61 -7.76 -10.03
C PRO A 115 15.98 -7.04 -10.04
N VAL A 116 16.47 -6.60 -8.88
CA VAL A 116 17.75 -5.93 -8.69
C VAL A 116 18.63 -6.80 -7.80
N ARG A 117 19.73 -7.34 -8.36
CA ARG A 117 20.70 -8.14 -7.60
C ARG A 117 22.11 -7.58 -7.73
N THR A 118 22.37 -6.81 -8.78
CA THR A 118 23.63 -6.12 -9.01
C THR A 118 23.45 -4.61 -9.16
N ARG A 119 24.56 -3.89 -9.20
CA ARG A 119 24.57 -2.45 -9.46
C ARG A 119 24.09 -2.13 -10.88
N GLU A 120 24.43 -2.99 -11.83
CA GLU A 120 24.03 -2.88 -13.24
C GLU A 120 22.51 -3.06 -13.37
N ASP A 121 21.94 -4.06 -12.67
CA ASP A 121 20.49 -4.24 -12.59
C ASP A 121 19.80 -2.99 -12.04
N PHE A 122 20.37 -2.40 -10.98
CA PHE A 122 19.84 -1.18 -10.39
C PHE A 122 19.88 -0.01 -11.38
N GLN A 123 20.99 0.20 -12.09
CA GLN A 123 21.09 1.29 -13.06
C GLN A 123 20.09 1.12 -14.21
N LYS A 124 19.89 -0.13 -14.67
CA LYS A 124 18.87 -0.46 -15.65
C LYS A 124 17.46 -0.17 -15.12
N PHE A 125 17.14 -0.70 -13.93
CA PHE A 125 15.85 -0.51 -13.27
C PHE A 125 15.53 0.97 -13.05
N ARG A 126 16.53 1.74 -12.59
CA ARG A 126 16.42 3.18 -12.38
C ARG A 126 16.08 3.91 -13.67
N ARG A 127 16.81 3.64 -14.75
CA ARG A 127 16.60 4.28 -16.07
C ARG A 127 15.24 3.94 -16.65
N GLU A 128 14.77 2.72 -16.47
CA GLU A 128 13.53 2.23 -17.08
C GLU A 128 12.28 2.57 -16.26
N ARG A 129 12.37 2.59 -14.91
CA ARG A 129 11.18 2.55 -14.04
C ARG A 129 11.17 3.50 -12.84
N LEU A 130 12.30 4.11 -12.50
CA LEU A 130 12.38 5.09 -11.40
C LEU A 130 12.46 6.54 -11.89
N GLN A 131 12.21 6.79 -13.17
CA GLN A 131 12.18 8.15 -13.72
C GLN A 131 10.96 8.93 -13.19
N PRO A 132 11.04 10.27 -13.10
CA PRO A 132 9.96 11.15 -12.64
C PRO A 132 8.87 11.30 -13.72
N ASN A 133 8.22 10.19 -14.09
CA ASN A 133 7.12 10.14 -15.06
C ASN A 133 5.80 10.61 -14.42
N PHE A 134 5.70 11.91 -14.10
CA PHE A 134 4.57 12.48 -13.33
C PHE A 134 3.18 12.13 -13.90
N HIS A 135 3.01 12.17 -15.21
CA HIS A 135 1.73 11.84 -15.87
C HIS A 135 1.28 10.39 -15.64
N GLN A 136 2.21 9.45 -15.44
CA GLN A 136 1.90 8.05 -15.15
C GLN A 136 1.82 7.76 -13.66
N ARG A 137 2.46 8.61 -12.84
CA ARG A 137 2.41 8.48 -11.37
C ARG A 137 1.09 9.00 -10.84
N ILE A 138 0.65 10.16 -11.32
CA ILE A 138 -0.57 10.84 -10.87
C ILE A 138 -1.80 10.25 -11.59
N PRO A 139 -2.75 9.63 -10.87
CA PRO A 139 -4.04 9.21 -11.43
C PRO A 139 -4.79 10.39 -12.03
N SER A 140 -5.45 10.20 -13.17
CA SER A 140 -6.22 11.27 -13.82
C SER A 140 -7.36 11.83 -12.95
N ASP A 141 -7.85 11.05 -11.99
CA ASP A 141 -8.98 11.41 -11.12
C ASP A 141 -8.57 11.94 -9.73
N TRP A 142 -7.28 12.24 -9.51
CA TRP A 142 -6.76 12.67 -8.20
C TRP A 142 -7.51 13.88 -7.60
N ARG A 143 -7.87 14.88 -8.43
CA ARG A 143 -8.59 16.07 -7.98
C ARG A 143 -9.98 15.80 -7.43
N ARG A 144 -10.63 14.71 -7.86
CA ARG A 144 -11.96 14.31 -7.37
C ARG A 144 -11.89 13.66 -5.98
N LYS A 145 -10.68 13.27 -5.53
CA LYS A 145 -10.45 12.61 -4.24
C LYS A 145 -10.06 13.59 -3.13
N LEU A 146 -9.97 14.88 -3.45
CA LEU A 146 -9.79 15.99 -2.50
C LEU A 146 -11.15 16.50 -2.02
#